data_AF-A0A0F9C6E9-F1
#
_entry.id   AF-A0A0F9C6E9-F1
#
_cell.length_a   1.000
_cell.length_b   1.000
_cell.length_c   1.000
_cell.angle_alpha   90.00
_cell.angle_beta   90.00
_cell.angle_gamma   90.00
#
_symmetry.space_group_name_H-M   'P 1'
#
loop_
_entity.id
_entity.type
_entity.pdbx_description
1 polymer ?
#
loop_
_entity_poly.entity_id
_entity_poly.type
_entity_poly.pdbx_seq_one_letter_code
_entity_poly.pdbx_strand_id
1 'polypeptide(L)'
;IIATDKRKKIAIIGKAPSSLALAPYADESWQIWTLSDLIVCKQAPRFDVHFELHEIDQLKAPPRKPYLDWIKAVKDKPVLVREATPEIPHGEPYPKERIVAKFGRYFTNTVSWMIALAIDQQPEEIGVWGVDMATGEEYGHQRPSCEFFLGWAAGAGIKLHVPPQCDLLRTAGLYGFDTWQGDMHAKWLVRCKELGQRRATAEQKRDQAAAEALMLQGAEEDSKQYWGQWAQRT
;
A
#
# COMPACT_ATOMS: atom_id res chain seq x y z
N ILE A 1 -9.85 15.17 -21.58
CA ILE A 1 -11.16 15.12 -20.87
C ILE A 1 -11.76 13.74 -21.12
N ILE A 2 -11.65 12.83 -20.15
CA ILE A 2 -12.19 11.47 -20.26
C ILE A 2 -13.72 11.58 -20.30
N ALA A 3 -14.35 11.11 -21.39
CA ALA A 3 -15.81 11.14 -21.53
C ALA A 3 -16.45 10.24 -20.46
N THR A 4 -17.19 10.85 -19.54
CA THR A 4 -17.83 10.17 -18.42
C THR A 4 -19.21 9.67 -18.84
N ASP A 5 -19.26 8.38 -19.19
CA ASP A 5 -20.51 7.64 -19.11
C ASP A 5 -20.89 7.52 -17.63
N LYS A 6 -22.01 8.15 -17.25
CA LYS A 6 -22.50 8.29 -15.86
C LYS A 6 -22.76 6.96 -15.13
N ARG A 7 -22.58 5.80 -15.78
CA ARG A 7 -22.77 4.46 -15.18
C ARG A 7 -21.48 3.67 -14.94
N LYS A 8 -20.30 4.26 -15.13
CA LYS A 8 -19.04 3.52 -14.96
C LYS A 8 -18.65 3.40 -13.48
N LYS A 9 -18.20 2.23 -13.07
CA LYS A 9 -17.59 2.00 -11.75
C LYS A 9 -16.09 2.30 -11.82
N ILE A 10 -15.50 2.83 -10.76
CA ILE A 10 -14.08 3.19 -10.73
C ILE A 10 -13.39 2.46 -9.58
N ALA A 11 -12.38 1.65 -9.91
CA ALA A 11 -11.54 0.94 -8.97
C ALA A 11 -10.20 1.64 -8.82
N ILE A 12 -9.90 2.11 -7.61
CA ILE A 12 -8.64 2.75 -7.24
C ILE A 12 -7.73 1.68 -6.65
N ILE A 13 -6.56 1.50 -7.27
CA ILE A 13 -5.61 0.44 -6.92
C ILE A 13 -4.35 1.04 -6.29
N GLY A 14 -4.11 0.71 -5.03
CA GLY A 14 -2.85 0.95 -4.32
C GLY A 14 -1.95 -0.30 -4.31
N LYS A 15 -0.96 -0.35 -3.42
CA LYS A 15 0.08 -1.39 -3.39
C LYS A 15 -0.04 -2.40 -2.23
N ALA A 16 -0.97 -2.18 -1.30
CA ALA A 16 -1.08 -3.02 -0.11
C ALA A 16 -1.53 -4.46 -0.48
N PRO A 17 -0.80 -5.50 -0.04
CA PRO A 17 -1.08 -6.88 -0.45
C PRO A 17 -2.39 -7.44 0.12
N SER A 18 -2.95 -6.81 1.16
CA SER A 18 -4.17 -7.21 1.87
C SER A 18 -5.38 -7.41 0.95
N SER A 19 -5.51 -6.56 -0.08
CA SER A 19 -6.65 -6.56 -0.99
C SER A 19 -6.30 -6.28 -2.45
N LEU A 20 -5.04 -5.99 -2.79
CA LEU A 20 -4.59 -5.74 -4.16
C LEU A 20 -5.04 -6.85 -5.15
N ALA A 21 -4.92 -8.11 -4.76
CA ALA A 21 -5.29 -9.26 -5.59
C ALA A 21 -6.81 -9.47 -5.72
N LEU A 22 -7.61 -8.81 -4.88
CA LEU A 22 -9.08 -8.91 -4.86
C LEU A 22 -9.75 -7.87 -5.75
N ALA A 23 -8.98 -6.97 -6.36
CA ALA A 23 -9.51 -5.94 -7.24
C ALA A 23 -10.19 -6.55 -8.49
N PRO A 24 -11.21 -5.88 -9.06
CA PRO A 24 -12.06 -6.44 -10.11
C PRO A 24 -11.40 -6.36 -11.49
N TYR A 25 -10.17 -6.85 -11.64
CA TYR A 25 -9.41 -6.73 -12.89
C TYR A 25 -10.07 -7.41 -14.08
N ALA A 26 -10.87 -8.47 -13.87
CA ALA A 26 -11.56 -9.18 -14.95
C ALA A 26 -12.94 -8.57 -15.29
N ASP A 27 -13.47 -7.66 -14.47
CA ASP A 27 -14.78 -7.06 -14.67
C ASP A 27 -14.63 -5.73 -15.43
N GLU A 28 -15.04 -5.71 -16.69
CA GLU A 28 -14.94 -4.54 -17.57
C GLU A 28 -15.92 -3.42 -17.21
N SER A 29 -16.89 -3.68 -16.32
CA SER A 29 -17.74 -2.60 -15.78
C SER A 29 -16.96 -1.65 -14.86
N TRP A 30 -15.78 -2.07 -14.40
CA TRP A 30 -14.85 -1.26 -13.63
C TRP A 30 -13.75 -0.67 -14.51
N GLN A 31 -13.57 0.64 -14.41
CA GLN A 31 -12.32 1.27 -14.77
C GLN A 31 -11.26 1.00 -13.69
N ILE A 32 -10.06 0.63 -14.11
CA ILE A 32 -8.94 0.34 -13.21
C ILE A 32 -8.00 1.55 -13.20
N TRP A 33 -7.99 2.28 -12.10
CA TRP A 33 -7.12 3.44 -11.88
C TRP A 33 -5.93 3.00 -11.04
N THR A 34 -4.73 3.17 -11.59
CA THR A 34 -3.47 2.75 -10.97
C THR A 34 -2.55 3.93 -10.73
N LEU A 35 -1.55 3.76 -9.88
CA LEU A 35 -0.54 4.79 -9.60
C LEU A 35 0.85 4.17 -9.50
N SER A 36 1.87 5.00 -9.68
CA SER A 36 3.27 4.62 -9.46
C SER A 36 3.69 3.40 -10.30
N ASP A 37 4.66 2.64 -9.84
CA ASP A 37 5.26 1.50 -10.54
C ASP A 37 4.39 0.21 -10.54
N LEU A 38 3.13 0.24 -10.08
CA LEU A 38 2.25 -0.94 -9.99
C LEU A 38 2.24 -1.82 -11.25
N ILE A 39 2.13 -1.17 -12.42
CA ILE A 39 2.08 -1.88 -13.71
C ILE A 39 3.44 -2.47 -14.07
N VAL A 40 4.52 -1.70 -13.87
CA VAL A 40 5.89 -2.14 -14.19
C VAL A 40 6.34 -3.28 -13.26
N CYS A 41 5.91 -3.25 -12.00
CA CYS A 41 6.12 -4.33 -11.03
C CYS A 41 5.17 -5.53 -11.25
N LYS A 42 4.32 -5.53 -12.28
CA LYS A 42 3.36 -6.59 -12.61
C LYS A 42 2.38 -6.91 -11.46
N GLN A 43 2.07 -5.89 -10.65
CA GLN A 43 1.15 -6.00 -9.51
C GLN A 43 -0.31 -5.78 -9.91
N ALA A 44 -0.55 -5.07 -11.02
CA ALA A 44 -1.86 -4.95 -11.64
C ALA A 44 -1.77 -5.40 -13.13
N PRO A 45 -2.64 -6.32 -13.59
CA PRO A 45 -2.55 -6.88 -14.94
C PRO A 45 -3.07 -5.93 -16.03
N ARG A 46 -3.86 -4.92 -15.65
CA ARG A 46 -4.37 -3.87 -16.56
C ARG A 46 -4.55 -2.55 -15.82
N PHE A 47 -4.65 -1.48 -16.58
CA PHE A 47 -5.14 -0.17 -16.14
C PHE A 47 -5.97 0.46 -17.26
N ASP A 48 -6.86 1.37 -16.90
CA ASP A 48 -7.59 2.25 -17.82
C ASP A 48 -7.14 3.70 -17.67
N VAL A 49 -6.75 4.10 -16.46
CA VAL A 49 -6.13 5.42 -16.17
C VAL A 49 -4.94 5.20 -15.25
N HIS A 50 -3.83 5.88 -15.52
CA HIS A 50 -2.62 5.81 -14.70
C HIS A 50 -2.29 7.18 -14.09
N PHE A 51 -1.83 7.22 -12.84
CA PHE A 51 -1.51 8.45 -12.12
C PHE A 51 -0.05 8.51 -11.73
N GLU A 52 0.61 9.58 -12.15
CA GLU A 52 2.00 9.88 -11.79
C GLU A 52 2.13 11.36 -11.36
N LEU A 53 1.87 11.61 -10.08
CA LEU A 53 1.87 12.96 -9.50
C LEU A 53 3.19 13.35 -8.82
N HIS A 54 4.22 12.51 -8.89
CA HIS A 54 5.55 12.87 -8.39
C HIS A 54 6.18 13.95 -9.26
N GLU A 55 7.18 14.63 -8.71
CA GLU A 55 8.01 15.55 -9.47
C GLU A 55 8.85 14.79 -10.50
N ILE A 56 9.01 15.37 -11.67
CA ILE A 56 9.71 14.70 -12.78
C ILE A 56 11.15 14.33 -12.41
N ASP A 57 11.82 15.13 -11.60
CA ASP A 57 13.20 14.87 -11.16
C ASP A 57 13.29 13.64 -10.25
N GLN A 58 12.24 13.33 -9.48
CA GLN A 58 12.18 12.11 -8.68
C GLN A 58 12.11 10.86 -9.54
N LEU A 59 11.54 10.96 -10.75
CA LEU A 59 11.42 9.86 -11.72
C LEU A 59 12.69 9.65 -12.54
N LYS A 60 13.51 10.70 -12.71
CA LYS A 60 14.80 10.63 -13.43
C LYS A 60 15.87 9.90 -12.63
N ALA A 61 15.80 9.94 -11.31
CA ALA A 61 16.76 9.28 -10.43
C ALA A 61 16.59 7.74 -10.43
N PRO A 62 17.70 6.96 -10.45
CA PRO A 62 17.64 5.54 -10.11
C PRO A 62 17.01 5.33 -8.73
N PRO A 63 16.21 4.27 -8.51
CA PRO A 63 15.93 3.15 -9.41
C PRO A 63 14.74 3.39 -10.36
N ARG A 64 14.19 4.61 -10.48
CA ARG A 64 12.92 4.88 -11.18
C ARG A 64 13.02 5.05 -12.69
N LYS A 65 14.23 5.05 -13.26
CA LYS A 65 14.44 5.21 -14.71
C LYS A 65 13.66 4.20 -15.58
N PRO A 66 13.65 2.88 -15.29
CA PRO A 66 12.86 1.92 -16.07
C PRO A 66 11.36 2.22 -16.06
N TYR A 67 10.85 2.74 -14.95
CA TYR A 67 9.46 3.15 -14.83
C TYR A 67 9.16 4.41 -15.67
N LEU A 68 10.05 5.40 -15.66
CA LEU A 68 9.93 6.58 -16.53
C LEU A 68 9.94 6.18 -18.01
N ASP A 69 10.83 5.26 -18.41
CA ASP A 69 10.89 4.75 -19.78
C ASP A 69 9.57 4.03 -20.17
N TRP A 70 8.96 3.30 -19.24
CA TRP A 70 7.64 2.69 -19.46
C TRP A 70 6.53 3.74 -19.64
N ILE A 71 6.44 4.73 -18.74
CA ILE A 71 5.40 5.78 -18.84
C ILE A 71 5.52 6.54 -20.17
N LYS A 72 6.75 6.87 -20.59
CA LYS A 72 7.03 7.53 -21.89
C LYS A 72 6.45 6.76 -23.09
N ALA A 73 6.41 5.43 -23.00
CA ALA A 73 5.95 4.56 -24.07
C ALA A 73 4.42 4.37 -24.09
N VAL A 74 3.69 4.76 -23.04
CA VAL A 74 2.23 4.66 -23.00
C VAL A 74 1.61 5.75 -23.88
N LYS A 75 0.85 5.34 -24.91
CA LYS A 75 0.22 6.25 -25.89
C LYS A 75 -1.29 6.09 -26.00
N ASP A 76 -1.79 4.90 -25.72
CA ASP A 76 -3.18 4.51 -26.00
C ASP A 76 -4.12 4.68 -24.80
N LYS A 77 -3.58 5.09 -23.64
CA LYS A 77 -4.33 5.22 -22.39
C LYS A 77 -3.97 6.51 -21.65
N PRO A 78 -4.93 7.15 -20.96
CA PRO A 78 -4.66 8.35 -20.18
C PRO A 78 -3.63 8.10 -19.06
N VAL A 79 -2.60 8.95 -19.03
CA VAL A 79 -1.65 9.07 -17.93
C VAL A 79 -1.77 10.48 -17.36
N LEU A 80 -2.26 10.60 -16.13
CA LEU A 80 -2.38 11.87 -15.44
C LEU A 80 -1.09 12.20 -14.70
N VAL A 81 -0.43 13.27 -15.13
CA VAL A 81 0.84 13.74 -14.57
C VAL A 81 0.64 15.01 -13.74
N ARG A 82 1.58 15.31 -12.85
CA ARG A 82 1.53 16.56 -12.06
C ARG A 82 1.40 17.80 -12.93
N GLU A 83 2.27 17.93 -13.93
CA GLU A 83 2.40 19.06 -14.85
C GLU A 83 2.80 18.53 -16.24
N ALA A 84 2.42 19.24 -17.31
CA ALA A 84 2.83 18.87 -18.67
C ALA A 84 4.36 18.96 -18.77
N THR A 85 5.00 17.92 -19.29
CA THR A 85 6.46 17.85 -19.42
C THR A 85 6.88 17.11 -20.68
N PRO A 86 7.93 17.55 -21.40
CA PRO A 86 8.47 16.80 -22.54
C PRO A 86 8.95 15.39 -22.19
N GLU A 87 9.25 15.14 -20.90
CA GLU A 87 9.66 13.82 -20.43
C GLU A 87 8.52 12.81 -20.40
N ILE A 88 7.26 13.25 -20.38
CA ILE A 88 6.10 12.38 -20.47
C ILE A 88 5.16 13.02 -21.50
N PRO A 89 5.50 12.92 -22.81
CA PRO A 89 4.88 13.74 -23.85
C PRO A 89 3.39 13.45 -24.06
N HIS A 90 2.94 12.25 -23.66
CA HIS A 90 1.54 11.83 -23.73
C HIS A 90 0.81 11.98 -22.38
N GLY A 91 1.48 12.56 -21.37
CA GLY A 91 0.90 12.83 -20.07
C GLY A 91 -0.06 14.01 -20.12
N GLU A 92 -1.26 13.81 -19.57
CA GLU A 92 -2.24 14.87 -19.37
C GLU A 92 -2.06 15.48 -17.97
N PRO A 93 -1.96 16.80 -17.83
CA PRO A 93 -1.89 17.43 -16.51
C PRO A 93 -3.13 17.10 -15.66
N TYR A 94 -2.91 16.71 -14.41
CA TYR A 94 -3.98 16.51 -13.46
C TYR A 94 -4.73 17.84 -13.23
N PRO A 95 -6.07 17.86 -13.20
CA PRO A 95 -6.87 19.09 -13.10
C PRO A 95 -6.91 19.67 -11.68
N LYS A 96 -5.74 19.95 -11.10
CA LYS A 96 -5.54 20.32 -9.69
C LYS A 96 -6.38 21.51 -9.27
N GLU A 97 -6.40 22.59 -10.05
CA GLU A 97 -7.12 23.83 -9.72
C GLU A 97 -8.62 23.58 -9.61
N ARG A 98 -9.19 22.78 -10.52
CA ARG A 98 -10.61 22.40 -10.51
C ARG A 98 -10.96 21.57 -9.27
N ILE A 99 -10.13 20.57 -8.98
CA ILE A 99 -10.32 19.67 -7.84
C ILE A 99 -10.17 20.43 -6.51
N VAL A 100 -9.17 21.30 -6.39
CA VAL A 100 -8.98 22.13 -5.20
C VAL A 100 -10.12 23.13 -5.00
N ALA A 101 -10.61 23.75 -6.08
CA ALA A 101 -11.75 24.67 -5.99
C ALA A 101 -13.02 23.97 -5.49
N LYS A 102 -13.21 22.69 -5.86
CA LYS A 102 -14.40 21.91 -5.49
C LYS A 102 -14.32 21.31 -4.09
N PHE A 103 -13.16 20.79 -3.69
CA PHE A 103 -13.03 19.99 -2.48
C PHE A 103 -12.13 20.58 -1.38
N GLY A 104 -11.49 21.71 -1.65
CA GLY A 104 -10.52 22.31 -0.74
C GLY A 104 -9.12 21.71 -0.88
N ARG A 105 -8.32 21.74 0.19
CA ARG A 105 -6.87 21.46 0.14
C ARG A 105 -6.42 20.27 0.98
N TYR A 106 -7.35 19.42 1.41
CA TYR A 106 -7.05 18.33 2.35
C TYR A 106 -6.54 17.05 1.65
N PHE A 107 -5.42 17.18 0.92
CA PHE A 107 -4.78 16.11 0.15
C PHE A 107 -3.41 15.78 0.74
N THR A 108 -3.16 14.52 1.09
CA THR A 108 -1.87 14.08 1.67
C THR A 108 -1.17 13.00 0.87
N ASN A 109 -1.79 12.45 -0.19
CA ASN A 109 -1.23 11.38 -1.02
C ASN A 109 -1.92 11.30 -2.41
N THR A 110 -1.34 10.56 -3.35
CA THR A 110 -1.90 10.37 -4.70
C THR A 110 -3.27 9.70 -4.70
N VAL A 111 -3.54 8.77 -3.77
CA VAL A 111 -4.82 8.06 -3.68
C VAL A 111 -5.97 9.04 -3.40
N SER A 112 -5.78 10.01 -2.50
CA SER A 112 -6.77 11.05 -2.20
C SER A 112 -7.10 11.91 -3.44
N TRP A 113 -6.09 12.21 -4.28
CA TRP A 113 -6.31 12.88 -5.57
C TRP A 113 -7.07 12.01 -6.56
N MET A 114 -6.80 10.70 -6.60
CA MET A 114 -7.55 9.76 -7.43
C MET A 114 -9.01 9.68 -6.99
N ILE A 115 -9.29 9.57 -5.69
CA ILE A 115 -10.66 9.53 -5.16
C ILE A 115 -11.39 10.83 -5.52
N ALA A 116 -10.79 12.00 -5.28
CA ALA A 116 -11.43 13.28 -5.60
C ALA A 116 -11.74 13.45 -7.09
N LEU A 117 -10.84 13.01 -7.98
CA LEU A 117 -11.13 13.04 -9.42
C LEU A 117 -12.21 12.03 -9.81
N ALA A 118 -12.24 10.84 -9.19
CA ALA A 118 -13.30 9.86 -9.42
C ALA A 118 -14.66 10.44 -9.01
N ILE A 119 -14.73 11.07 -7.83
CA ILE A 119 -15.95 11.78 -7.37
C ILE A 119 -16.38 12.86 -8.36
N ASP A 120 -15.44 13.63 -8.91
CA ASP A 120 -15.75 14.67 -9.90
C ASP A 120 -16.36 14.11 -11.19
N GLN A 121 -16.08 12.83 -11.52
CA GLN A 121 -16.67 12.11 -12.64
C GLN A 121 -18.07 11.55 -12.34
N GLN A 122 -18.53 11.57 -11.09
CA GLN A 122 -19.85 11.10 -10.65
C GLN A 122 -20.19 9.66 -11.10
N PRO A 123 -19.34 8.66 -10.78
CA PRO A 123 -19.60 7.25 -11.06
C PRO A 123 -20.74 6.70 -10.21
N GLU A 124 -21.26 5.54 -10.58
CA GLU A 124 -22.21 4.79 -9.74
C GLU A 124 -21.53 4.24 -8.48
N GLU A 125 -20.28 3.78 -8.62
CA GLU A 125 -19.55 3.11 -7.56
C GLU A 125 -18.06 3.45 -7.62
N ILE A 126 -17.47 3.76 -6.45
CA ILE A 126 -16.03 3.88 -6.25
C ILE A 126 -15.59 2.74 -5.34
N GLY A 127 -14.61 1.98 -5.78
CA GLY A 127 -13.99 0.94 -4.99
C GLY A 127 -12.51 1.20 -4.76
N VAL A 128 -11.99 0.77 -3.61
CA VAL A 128 -10.59 0.96 -3.24
C VAL A 128 -9.97 -0.37 -2.83
N TRP A 129 -8.90 -0.76 -3.51
CA TRP A 129 -8.13 -1.98 -3.24
C TRP A 129 -6.65 -1.66 -3.10
N GLY A 130 -5.94 -2.42 -2.27
CA GLY A 130 -4.52 -2.20 -2.01
C GLY A 130 -4.22 -0.88 -1.30
N VAL A 131 -5.17 -0.34 -0.53
CA VAL A 131 -4.98 0.90 0.24
C VAL A 131 -5.38 0.65 1.69
N ASP A 132 -4.39 0.37 2.54
CA ASP A 132 -4.63 0.16 3.97
C ASP A 132 -4.31 1.43 4.76
N MET A 133 -3.08 1.95 4.58
CA MET A 133 -2.58 3.10 5.34
C MET A 133 -2.79 2.90 6.86
N ALA A 134 -2.44 1.70 7.35
CA ALA A 134 -2.68 1.29 8.72
C ALA A 134 -2.02 2.25 9.73
N THR A 135 -2.67 2.47 10.86
CA THR A 135 -2.13 3.32 11.93
C THR A 135 -0.89 2.66 12.54
N GLY A 136 0.22 3.39 12.62
CA GLY A 136 1.51 2.87 13.09
C GLY A 136 2.46 2.41 11.96
N GLU A 137 1.98 2.39 10.71
CA GLU A 137 2.82 2.21 9.52
C GLU A 137 3.24 3.55 8.91
N GLU A 138 4.19 3.50 7.98
CA GLU A 138 4.77 4.67 7.28
C GLU A 138 3.72 5.66 6.76
N TYR A 139 2.57 5.16 6.30
CA TYR A 139 1.52 5.95 5.68
C TYR A 139 0.30 6.24 6.58
N GLY A 140 0.35 5.89 7.86
CA GLY A 140 -0.80 6.07 8.77
C GLY A 140 -1.27 7.52 8.90
N HIS A 141 -0.35 8.49 8.81
CA HIS A 141 -0.67 9.93 8.83
C HIS A 141 -1.37 10.42 7.55
N GLN A 142 -1.32 9.64 6.46
CA GLN A 142 -1.95 9.98 5.18
C GLN A 142 -3.35 9.38 5.04
N ARG A 143 -3.70 8.40 5.88
CA ARG A 143 -5.01 7.76 5.93
C ARG A 143 -6.19 8.74 6.06
N PRO A 144 -6.14 9.78 6.92
CA PRO A 144 -7.29 10.68 7.12
C PRO A 144 -7.76 11.38 5.85
N SER A 145 -6.86 11.70 4.92
CA SER A 145 -7.23 12.31 3.64
C SER A 145 -8.06 11.36 2.77
N CYS A 146 -7.67 10.08 2.69
CA CYS A 146 -8.45 9.08 1.96
C CYS A 146 -9.84 8.87 2.57
N GLU A 147 -9.94 8.72 3.89
CA GLU A 147 -11.22 8.56 4.58
C GLU A 147 -12.13 9.78 4.43
N PHE A 148 -11.56 10.99 4.46
CA PHE A 148 -12.29 12.23 4.21
C PHE A 148 -12.95 12.24 2.82
N PHE A 149 -12.20 11.90 1.77
CA PHE A 149 -12.76 11.87 0.41
C PHE A 149 -13.74 10.73 0.20
N LEU A 150 -13.53 9.57 0.82
CA LEU A 150 -14.53 8.51 0.80
C LEU A 150 -15.82 8.95 1.53
N GLY A 151 -15.71 9.64 2.66
CA GLY A 151 -16.86 10.29 3.31
C GLY A 151 -17.58 11.27 2.40
N TRP A 152 -16.83 12.06 1.62
CA TRP A 152 -17.41 12.96 0.60
C TRP A 152 -18.15 12.19 -0.49
N ALA A 153 -17.57 11.10 -1.01
CA ALA A 153 -18.20 10.24 -2.01
C ALA A 153 -19.51 9.64 -1.48
N ALA A 154 -19.51 9.10 -0.26
CA ALA A 154 -20.72 8.60 0.39
C ALA A 154 -21.77 9.70 0.56
N GLY A 155 -21.36 10.90 0.99
CA GLY A 155 -22.24 12.07 1.10
C GLY A 155 -22.83 12.54 -0.24
N ALA A 156 -22.12 12.30 -1.34
CA ALA A 156 -22.59 12.57 -2.70
C ALA A 156 -23.49 11.46 -3.28
N GLY A 157 -23.79 10.42 -2.51
CA GLY A 157 -24.61 9.29 -2.95
C GLY A 157 -23.89 8.28 -3.87
N ILE A 158 -22.56 8.35 -3.96
CA ILE A 158 -21.76 7.38 -4.72
C ILE A 158 -21.58 6.13 -3.86
N LYS A 159 -21.87 4.95 -4.42
CA LYS A 159 -21.68 3.69 -3.71
C LYS A 159 -20.20 3.44 -3.45
N LEU A 160 -19.86 3.00 -2.24
CA LEU A 160 -18.49 2.67 -1.87
C LEU A 160 -18.28 1.16 -1.78
N HIS A 161 -17.17 0.70 -2.35
CA HIS A 161 -16.67 -0.66 -2.15
C HIS A 161 -15.30 -0.62 -1.47
N VAL A 162 -15.24 -1.03 -0.20
CA VAL A 162 -13.98 -1.17 0.54
C VAL A 162 -13.89 -2.61 1.06
N PRO A 163 -12.95 -3.43 0.55
CA PRO A 163 -12.77 -4.81 0.97
C PRO A 163 -12.63 -4.94 2.49
N PRO A 164 -13.17 -6.00 3.11
CA PRO A 164 -13.04 -6.25 4.55
C PRO A 164 -11.60 -6.22 5.07
N GLN A 165 -10.63 -6.54 4.22
CA GLN A 165 -9.20 -6.57 4.53
C GLN A 165 -8.56 -5.18 4.54
N CYS A 166 -9.19 -4.17 3.95
CA CYS A 166 -8.69 -2.81 3.98
C CYS A 166 -9.01 -2.13 5.31
N ASP A 167 -8.03 -1.40 5.81
CA ASP A 167 -8.13 -0.66 7.07
C ASP A 167 -8.96 0.63 6.95
N LEU A 168 -9.13 1.18 5.74
CA LEU A 168 -9.95 2.37 5.50
C LEU A 168 -11.41 2.18 5.93
N LEU A 169 -11.98 3.21 6.55
CA LEU A 169 -13.38 3.23 7.02
C LEU A 169 -13.72 2.08 8.00
N ARG A 170 -12.71 1.59 8.73
CA ARG A 170 -12.89 0.62 9.81
C ARG A 170 -12.89 1.33 11.16
N THR A 171 -13.84 0.94 12.00
CA THR A 171 -13.83 1.26 13.42
C THR A 171 -13.86 -0.04 14.23
N ALA A 172 -13.22 -0.02 15.41
CA ALA A 172 -13.28 -1.13 16.35
C ALA A 172 -14.68 -1.28 16.98
N GLY A 173 -15.46 -0.20 16.99
CA GLY A 173 -16.82 -0.13 17.51
C GLY A 173 -17.37 1.29 17.44
N LEU A 174 -18.67 1.44 17.67
CA LEU A 174 -19.33 2.73 17.78
C LEU A 174 -19.01 3.34 19.14
N TYR A 175 -18.25 4.44 19.13
CA TYR A 175 -17.90 5.16 20.35
C TYR A 175 -19.15 5.55 21.15
N GLY A 176 -19.17 5.19 22.43
CA GLY A 176 -20.28 5.46 23.34
C GLY A 176 -21.43 4.44 23.30
N PHE A 177 -21.40 3.48 22.36
CA PHE A 177 -22.44 2.45 22.23
C PHE A 177 -21.88 1.04 22.35
N ASP A 178 -20.76 0.77 21.66
CA ASP A 178 -20.10 -0.52 21.72
C ASP A 178 -19.08 -0.55 22.86
N THR A 179 -18.97 -1.71 23.52
CA THR A 179 -17.88 -1.93 24.46
C THR A 179 -16.60 -2.17 23.66
N TRP A 180 -15.49 -1.54 24.08
CA TRP A 180 -14.15 -1.71 23.50
C TRP A 180 -13.63 -3.16 23.55
N GLN A 181 -14.39 -4.09 24.13
CA GLN A 181 -14.05 -5.49 24.37
C GLN A 181 -14.99 -6.46 23.64
N GLY A 182 -15.40 -6.12 22.41
CA GLY A 182 -16.14 -7.04 21.56
C GLY A 182 -15.35 -8.32 21.20
N ASP A 183 -16.02 -9.31 20.62
CA ASP A 183 -15.47 -10.64 20.31
C ASP A 183 -14.17 -10.58 19.49
N MET A 184 -14.01 -9.60 18.60
CA MET A 184 -12.80 -9.41 17.80
C MET A 184 -11.60 -8.99 18.66
N HIS A 185 -11.81 -8.11 19.64
CA HIS A 185 -10.76 -7.73 20.59
C HIS A 185 -10.39 -8.91 21.48
N ALA A 186 -11.36 -9.71 21.93
CA ALA A 186 -11.11 -10.92 22.70
C ALA A 186 -10.29 -11.95 21.89
N LYS A 187 -10.66 -12.21 20.63
CA LYS A 187 -9.90 -13.08 19.71
C LYS A 187 -8.48 -12.57 19.47
N TRP A 188 -8.33 -11.25 19.28
CA TRP A 188 -7.02 -10.62 19.13
C TRP A 188 -6.14 -10.82 20.36
N LEU A 189 -6.66 -10.59 21.57
CA LEU A 189 -5.93 -10.83 22.83
C LEU A 189 -5.44 -12.28 22.97
N VAL A 190 -6.29 -13.26 22.65
CA VAL A 190 -5.93 -14.68 22.68
C VAL A 190 -4.80 -14.97 21.68
N ARG A 191 -4.87 -14.41 20.46
CA ARG A 191 -3.82 -14.55 19.44
C ARG A 191 -2.50 -13.92 19.90
N CYS A 192 -2.54 -12.72 20.48
CA CYS A 192 -1.34 -12.08 21.03
C CYS A 192 -0.68 -12.93 22.12
N LYS A 193 -1.48 -13.54 23.01
CA LYS A 193 -0.97 -14.44 24.05
C LYS A 193 -0.31 -15.68 23.46
N GLU A 194 -0.95 -16.35 22.51
CA GLU A 194 -0.40 -17.55 21.85
C GLU A 194 0.89 -17.23 21.06
N LEU A 195 0.91 -16.13 20.31
CA LEU A 195 2.12 -15.67 19.61
C LEU A 195 3.24 -15.30 20.58
N GLY A 196 2.93 -14.65 21.70
CA GLY A 196 3.91 -14.32 22.74
C GLY A 196 4.54 -15.58 23.35
N GLN A 197 3.75 -16.61 23.63
CA GLN A 197 4.24 -17.90 24.12
C GLN A 197 5.16 -18.59 23.10
N ARG A 198 4.74 -18.64 21.84
CA ARG A 198 5.56 -19.23 20.76
C ARG A 198 6.87 -18.48 20.56
N ARG A 199 6.86 -17.15 20.67
CA ARG A 199 8.07 -16.33 20.62
C ARG A 199 9.01 -16.69 21.77
N ALA A 200 8.51 -16.76 23.00
CA ALA A 200 9.33 -17.12 24.16
C ALA A 200 9.98 -18.52 24.02
N THR A 201 9.23 -19.51 23.51
CA THR A 201 9.81 -20.83 23.22
C THR A 201 10.88 -20.78 22.12
N ALA A 202 10.68 -19.98 21.07
CA ALA A 202 11.67 -19.81 20.00
C ALA A 202 12.94 -19.11 20.52
N GLU A 203 12.79 -18.10 21.37
CA GLU A 203 13.90 -17.41 22.03
C GLU A 203 14.69 -18.36 22.93
N GLN A 204 14.02 -19.18 23.74
CA GLN A 204 14.67 -20.18 24.57
C GLN A 204 15.49 -21.19 23.74
N LYS A 205 14.94 -21.67 22.62
CA LYS A 205 15.67 -22.57 21.71
C LYS A 205 16.88 -21.90 21.09
N ARG A 206 16.76 -20.64 20.68
CA ARG A 206 17.89 -19.83 20.18
C ARG A 206 18.99 -19.74 21.23
N ASP A 207 18.64 -19.44 22.47
CA ASP A 207 19.61 -19.24 23.55
C ASP A 207 20.30 -20.56 23.93
N GLN A 208 19.57 -21.68 23.91
CA GLN A 208 20.16 -23.02 24.07
C GLN A 208 21.15 -23.36 22.95
N ALA A 209 20.78 -23.14 21.70
CA ALA A 209 21.66 -23.37 20.55
C ALA A 209 22.89 -22.45 20.58
N ALA A 210 22.74 -21.20 21.01
CA ALA A 210 23.85 -20.27 21.19
C ALA A 210 24.81 -20.72 22.30
N ALA A 211 24.28 -21.20 23.42
CA ALA A 211 25.10 -21.75 24.50
C ALA A 211 25.84 -23.03 24.05
N GLU A 212 25.18 -23.91 23.30
CA GLU A 212 25.80 -25.10 22.73
C GLU A 212 26.94 -24.75 21.75
N ALA A 213 26.72 -23.77 20.87
CA ALA A 213 27.76 -23.30 19.95
C ALA A 213 28.98 -22.75 20.70
N LEU A 214 28.76 -21.99 21.78
CA LEU A 214 29.86 -21.47 22.62
C LEU A 214 30.63 -22.60 23.32
N MET A 215 29.94 -23.63 23.82
CA MET A 215 30.60 -24.80 24.42
C MET A 215 31.44 -25.56 23.39
N LEU A 216 30.91 -25.77 22.18
CA LEU A 216 31.64 -26.43 21.10
C LEU A 216 32.87 -25.63 20.66
N GLN A 217 32.76 -24.29 20.61
CA GLN A 217 33.90 -23.42 20.32
C GLN A 217 35.00 -23.57 21.38
N GLY A 218 34.65 -23.59 22.67
CA GLY A 218 35.63 -23.82 23.73
C GLY A 218 36.32 -25.18 23.62
N ALA A 219 35.55 -26.25 23.35
CA ALA A 219 36.10 -27.59 23.13
C ALA A 219 37.03 -27.67 21.91
N GLU A 220 36.74 -26.91 20.85
CA GLU A 220 37.60 -26.80 19.68
C GLU A 220 38.92 -26.06 20.02
N GLU A 221 38.85 -24.98 20.78
CA GLU A 221 40.03 -24.23 21.26
C GLU A 221 40.93 -25.09 22.16
N ASP A 222 40.36 -25.83 23.10
CA ASP A 222 41.10 -26.78 23.96
C ASP A 222 41.79 -27.87 23.13
N SER A 223 41.09 -28.41 22.13
CA SER A 223 41.64 -29.41 21.20
C SER A 223 42.83 -28.86 20.42
N LYS A 224 42.76 -27.59 19.96
CA LYS A 224 43.88 -26.90 19.29
C LYS A 224 45.05 -26.68 20.24
N GLN A 225 44.81 -26.31 21.50
CA GLN A 225 45.87 -26.14 22.51
C GLN A 225 46.58 -27.47 22.80
N TYR A 226 45.83 -28.56 22.97
CA TYR A 226 46.39 -29.89 23.19
C TYR A 226 47.37 -30.29 22.07
N TRP A 227 46.97 -30.08 20.82
CA TRP A 227 47.85 -30.30 19.66
C TRP A 227 49.10 -29.42 19.71
N GLY A 228 48.96 -28.13 20.02
CA GLY A 228 50.08 -27.19 20.12
C GLY A 228 51.13 -27.61 21.15
N GLN A 229 50.72 -28.14 22.31
CA GLN A 229 51.63 -28.64 23.34
C GLN A 229 52.41 -29.89 22.91
N TRP A 230 51.76 -30.77 22.14
CA TRP A 230 52.39 -31.99 21.63
C TRP A 230 53.36 -31.69 20.48
N ALA A 231 53.01 -30.74 19.60
CA ALA A 231 53.83 -30.34 18.47
C ALA A 231 55.13 -29.60 18.87
N GLN A 232 55.22 -29.08 20.10
CA GLN A 232 56.44 -28.43 20.63
C GLN A 232 57.43 -29.40 21.29
N ARG A 233 57.12 -30.71 21.37
CA ARG A 233 57.99 -31.73 22.00
C ARG A 233 58.97 -32.42 21.04
N THR A 234 59.11 -31.93 19.81
CA THR A 234 60.17 -32.29 18.84
C THR A 234 61.17 -31.16 18.72
#